data_AF-A0A3P7F248-F1
#
_entry.id   AF-A0A3P7F248-F1
#
_cell.length_a   1.000
_cell.length_b   1.000
_cell.length_c   1.000
_cell.angle_alpha   90.00
_cell.angle_beta   90.00
_cell.angle_gamma   90.00
#
_symmetry.space_group_name_H-M   'P 1'
#
loop_
_entity.id
_entity.type
_entity.pdbx_description
1 polymer ?
#
loop_
_entity_poly.entity_id
_entity_poly.type
_entity_poly.pdbx_seq_one_letter_code
_entity_poly.pdbx_strand_id
1 'polypeptide(L)'
;MISFNNYLINRLLKQISIIIFMIRFVQPQQMLLPIDCNQAPPDLLEICHQLRQFDVAARAAISLTAPQSQLIMPHTDPLSPVPHQSSLTPTVYDCLNLQCLCPYFEGSLSPDGKCHLRNGRILERAIRKEIRMLNKDERERFFTAIQQLKASGEYNRLADIHRQEASESGAHAGPSFLLWHREFIKRMEIALRLIDPSIALPYWDSSLDQHLSDPRDSVMWTDMLMGESNLNGEVINGPFAGFITLEGHPTIARSNKRK
;
A
#
# COMPACT_ATOMS: atom_id res chain seq x y z
N MET A 1 -59.62 26.00 -44.74
CA MET A 1 -59.14 25.71 -43.37
C MET A 1 -58.63 24.27 -43.34
N ILE A 2 -57.50 24.02 -42.67
CA ILE A 2 -56.81 22.70 -42.55
C ILE A 2 -55.97 22.28 -43.77
N SER A 3 -54.83 22.95 -43.99
CA SER A 3 -53.72 22.41 -44.80
C SER A 3 -52.34 22.85 -44.25
N PHE A 4 -52.28 24.03 -43.61
CA PHE A 4 -51.07 24.52 -42.93
C PHE A 4 -50.61 23.70 -41.71
N ASN A 5 -51.47 22.86 -41.12
CA ASN A 5 -51.14 22.13 -39.89
C ASN A 5 -50.14 20.98 -40.12
N ASN A 6 -50.23 20.29 -41.27
CA ASN A 6 -49.39 19.13 -41.55
C ASN A 6 -47.92 19.49 -41.80
N TYR A 7 -47.64 20.67 -42.35
CA TYR A 7 -46.25 21.10 -42.61
C TYR A 7 -45.49 21.41 -41.32
N LEU A 8 -46.14 22.11 -40.39
CA LEU A 8 -45.57 22.42 -39.07
C LEU A 8 -45.33 21.15 -38.25
N ILE A 9 -46.29 20.21 -38.23
CA ILE A 9 -46.16 18.92 -37.52
C ILE A 9 -44.97 18.12 -38.07
N ASN A 10 -44.84 18.00 -39.40
CA ASN A 10 -43.74 17.27 -40.02
C ASN A 10 -42.37 17.91 -39.75
N ARG A 11 -42.29 19.24 -39.68
CA ARG A 11 -41.04 19.94 -39.36
C ARG A 11 -40.64 19.73 -37.89
N LEU A 12 -41.62 19.76 -36.98
CA LEU A 12 -41.40 19.49 -35.56
C LEU A 12 -40.94 18.05 -35.33
N LEU A 13 -41.58 17.07 -35.98
CA LEU A 13 -41.21 15.66 -35.89
C LEU A 13 -39.77 15.41 -36.39
N LYS A 14 -39.37 16.05 -37.49
CA LYS A 14 -37.98 15.96 -38.00
C LYS A 14 -36.96 16.55 -37.02
N GLN A 15 -37.26 17.70 -36.40
CA GLN A 15 -36.36 18.29 -35.40
C GLN A 15 -36.27 17.43 -34.13
N ILE A 16 -37.38 16.88 -33.66
CA ILE A 16 -37.40 15.96 -32.53
C ILE A 16 -36.59 14.69 -32.84
N SER A 17 -36.71 14.11 -34.04
CA SER A 17 -35.88 12.96 -34.44
C SER A 17 -34.39 13.29 -34.47
N ILE A 18 -33.98 14.47 -34.95
CA ILE A 18 -32.56 14.89 -34.94
C ILE A 18 -32.05 15.06 -33.51
N ILE A 19 -32.84 15.68 -32.63
CA ILE A 19 -32.47 15.87 -31.22
C ILE A 19 -32.40 14.52 -30.49
N ILE A 20 -33.37 13.63 -30.70
CA ILE A 20 -33.34 12.27 -30.13
C ILE A 20 -32.13 11.49 -30.65
N PHE A 21 -31.76 11.64 -31.93
CA PHE A 21 -30.56 11.03 -32.48
C PHE A 21 -29.31 11.58 -31.78
N MET A 22 -29.18 12.90 -31.62
CA MET A 22 -28.05 13.49 -30.89
C MET A 22 -28.00 13.06 -29.42
N ILE A 23 -29.14 12.96 -28.73
CA ILE A 23 -29.20 12.49 -27.33
C ILE A 23 -28.87 10.99 -27.23
N ARG A 24 -29.27 10.18 -28.21
CA ARG A 24 -28.92 8.75 -28.27
C ARG A 24 -27.44 8.50 -28.53
N PHE A 25 -26.72 9.47 -29.11
CA PHE A 25 -25.27 9.38 -29.35
C PHE A 25 -24.41 9.96 -28.21
N VAL A 26 -25.01 10.49 -27.15
CA VAL A 26 -24.30 10.82 -25.90
C VAL A 26 -24.64 9.78 -24.84
N GLN A 27 -24.47 8.49 -25.14
CA GLN A 27 -24.10 7.57 -24.08
C GLN A 27 -22.60 7.77 -23.85
N PRO A 28 -22.15 8.02 -22.61
CA PRO A 28 -20.74 7.94 -22.29
C PRO A 28 -20.38 6.47 -22.40
N GLN A 29 -20.07 6.03 -23.62
CA GLN A 29 -19.23 4.87 -23.81
C GLN A 29 -17.93 5.27 -23.13
N GLN A 30 -17.78 4.81 -21.90
CA GLN A 30 -16.48 4.60 -21.27
C GLN A 30 -15.72 3.66 -22.21
N MET A 31 -15.18 4.23 -23.30
CA MET A 31 -14.29 3.59 -24.23
C MET A 31 -12.93 3.45 -23.53
N LEU A 32 -12.87 2.60 -22.52
CA LEU A 32 -11.63 1.90 -22.21
C LEU A 32 -11.69 0.63 -23.04
N LEU A 33 -11.30 0.75 -24.31
CA LEU A 33 -10.98 -0.43 -25.11
C LEU A 33 -9.89 -1.20 -24.34
N PRO A 34 -10.08 -2.49 -24.04
CA PRO A 34 -9.04 -3.26 -23.37
C PRO A 34 -7.79 -3.16 -24.22
N ILE A 35 -6.69 -2.68 -23.62
CA ILE A 35 -5.40 -2.53 -24.31
C ILE A 35 -5.08 -3.89 -24.97
N ASP A 36 -4.98 -3.90 -26.30
CA ASP A 36 -4.56 -5.07 -27.05
C ASP A 36 -3.04 -5.16 -26.97
N CYS A 37 -2.54 -6.04 -26.12
CA CYS A 37 -1.09 -6.21 -25.93
C CYS A 37 -0.37 -6.69 -27.19
N ASN A 38 -1.08 -7.22 -28.19
CA ASN A 38 -0.47 -7.53 -29.50
C ASN A 38 -0.01 -6.28 -30.26
N GLN A 39 -0.48 -5.08 -29.86
CA GLN A 39 -0.04 -3.80 -30.41
C GLN A 39 1.10 -3.16 -29.60
N ALA A 40 1.54 -3.78 -28.50
CA ALA A 40 2.62 -3.24 -27.69
C ALA A 40 3.98 -3.43 -28.39
N PRO A 41 4.90 -2.45 -28.28
CA PRO A 41 6.30 -2.64 -28.65
C PRO A 41 6.91 -3.88 -27.96
N PRO A 42 7.87 -4.60 -28.58
CA PRO A 42 8.44 -5.82 -28.02
C PRO A 42 8.99 -5.69 -26.59
N ASP A 43 9.52 -4.53 -26.24
CA ASP A 43 10.05 -4.18 -24.91
C ASP A 43 8.96 -3.88 -23.86
N LEU A 44 7.71 -3.65 -24.29
CA LEU A 44 6.56 -3.35 -23.42
C LEU A 44 5.50 -4.46 -23.40
N LEU A 45 5.66 -5.53 -24.19
CA LEU A 45 4.68 -6.60 -24.30
C LEU A 45 4.37 -7.24 -22.94
N GLU A 46 5.41 -7.59 -22.17
CA GLU A 46 5.26 -8.18 -20.84
C GLU A 46 4.57 -7.22 -19.86
N ILE A 47 4.98 -5.95 -19.86
CA ILE A 47 4.37 -4.91 -19.02
C ILE A 47 2.89 -4.73 -19.36
N CYS A 48 2.52 -4.78 -20.65
CA CYS A 48 1.12 -4.70 -21.06
C CYS A 48 0.29 -5.86 -20.49
N HIS A 49 0.81 -7.09 -20.58
CA HIS A 49 0.11 -8.25 -20.03
C HIS A 49 -0.07 -8.16 -18.51
N GLN A 50 0.95 -7.68 -17.79
CA GLN A 50 0.85 -7.43 -16.35
C GLN A 50 -0.22 -6.38 -16.03
N LEU A 51 -0.21 -5.22 -16.71
CA LEU A 51 -1.22 -4.17 -16.52
C LEU A 51 -2.65 -4.67 -16.78
N ARG A 52 -2.81 -5.55 -17.77
CA ARG A 52 -4.12 -6.16 -18.08
C ARG A 52 -4.56 -7.15 -17.00
N GLN A 53 -3.64 -7.93 -16.44
CA GLN A 53 -3.94 -8.79 -15.29
C GLN A 53 -4.39 -7.95 -14.08
N PHE A 54 -3.75 -6.80 -13.83
CA PHE A 54 -4.17 -5.88 -12.76
C PHE A 54 -5.56 -5.31 -12.99
N ASP A 55 -5.87 -4.83 -14.20
CA ASP A 55 -7.20 -4.29 -14.50
C ASP A 55 -8.29 -5.35 -14.31
N VAL A 56 -8.05 -6.59 -14.76
CA VAL A 56 -9.01 -7.70 -14.57
C VAL A 56 -9.17 -8.05 -13.08
N ALA A 57 -8.07 -8.18 -12.34
CA ALA A 57 -8.12 -8.48 -10.90
C ALA A 57 -8.82 -7.38 -10.10
N ALA A 58 -8.50 -6.10 -10.37
CA ALA A 58 -9.13 -4.96 -9.72
C ALA A 58 -10.63 -4.90 -9.99
N ARG A 59 -11.08 -5.15 -11.23
CA ARG A 59 -12.51 -5.22 -11.56
C ARG A 59 -13.23 -6.38 -10.88
N ALA A 60 -12.57 -7.53 -10.76
CA ALA A 60 -13.12 -8.66 -10.03
C ALA A 60 -13.28 -8.34 -8.53
N ALA A 61 -12.29 -7.70 -7.91
CA ALA A 61 -12.33 -7.28 -6.50
C ALA A 61 -13.40 -6.22 -6.22
N ILE A 62 -13.56 -5.23 -7.11
CA ILE A 62 -14.62 -4.20 -7.00
C ILE A 62 -16.01 -4.84 -7.07
N SER A 63 -16.19 -5.83 -7.95
CA SER A 63 -17.49 -6.50 -8.11
C SER A 63 -17.94 -7.25 -6.85
N LEU A 64 -17.01 -7.68 -6.00
CA LEU A 64 -17.30 -8.38 -4.74
C LEU A 64 -17.63 -7.43 -3.57
N THR A 65 -17.31 -6.15 -3.70
CA THR A 65 -17.33 -5.19 -2.58
C THR A 65 -18.36 -4.07 -2.72
N ALA A 66 -19.19 -4.04 -3.77
CA ALA A 66 -20.20 -3.00 -3.96
C ALA A 66 -21.51 -3.27 -3.18
N PRO A 67 -21.79 -2.60 -2.04
CA PRO A 67 -23.16 -2.45 -1.58
C PRO A 67 -23.90 -1.47 -2.50
N GLN A 68 -25.12 -1.86 -2.90
CA GLN A 68 -26.05 -1.01 -3.65
C GLN A 68 -26.32 0.28 -2.87
N SER A 69 -25.68 1.38 -3.21
CA SER A 69 -26.10 2.70 -2.74
C SER A 69 -25.96 3.73 -3.85
N GLN A 70 -27.10 4.09 -4.42
CA GLN A 70 -27.26 5.17 -5.38
C GLN A 70 -27.13 6.51 -4.64
N LEU A 71 -25.97 7.14 -4.67
CA LEU A 71 -25.87 8.57 -4.40
C LEU A 71 -25.26 9.27 -5.61
N ILE A 72 -26.13 10.03 -6.27
CA ILE A 72 -25.83 10.92 -7.39
C ILE A 72 -25.00 12.07 -6.83
N MET A 73 -23.67 12.01 -6.96
CA MET A 73 -22.82 13.18 -6.80
C MET A 73 -22.46 13.76 -8.17
N PRO A 74 -22.70 15.06 -8.40
CA PRO A 74 -22.39 15.71 -9.66
C PRO A 74 -20.90 16.08 -9.72
N HIS A 75 -20.31 15.88 -10.90
CA HIS A 75 -18.97 16.28 -11.33
C HIS A 75 -17.82 15.39 -10.83
N THR A 76 -17.51 14.33 -11.58
CA THR A 76 -16.20 13.68 -11.56
C THR A 76 -15.65 13.55 -12.97
N ASP A 77 -14.41 14.01 -13.14
CA ASP A 77 -13.61 13.85 -14.35
C ASP A 77 -13.51 12.37 -14.75
N PRO A 78 -13.66 11.99 -16.05
CA PRO A 78 -13.78 10.60 -16.47
C PRO A 78 -12.50 9.74 -16.40
N LEU A 79 -11.39 10.21 -15.81
CA LEU A 79 -10.08 9.54 -15.91
C LEU A 79 -9.53 8.96 -14.60
N SER A 80 -10.33 8.80 -13.55
CA SER A 80 -9.87 8.07 -12.36
C SER A 80 -11.00 7.26 -11.72
N PRO A 81 -11.03 5.93 -11.89
CA PRO A 81 -11.74 5.08 -10.95
C PRO A 81 -10.96 5.14 -9.64
N VAL A 82 -11.35 6.05 -8.74
CA VAL A 82 -10.88 6.02 -7.35
C VAL A 82 -11.37 4.70 -6.76
N PRO A 83 -10.49 3.78 -6.32
CA PRO A 83 -10.94 2.58 -5.64
C PRO A 83 -11.78 2.99 -4.45
N HIS A 84 -13.04 2.55 -4.42
CA HIS A 84 -13.91 2.75 -3.25
C HIS A 84 -13.26 2.04 -2.06
N GLN A 85 -12.62 2.82 -1.19
CA GLN A 85 -12.12 2.31 0.09
C GLN A 85 -13.30 1.74 0.87
N SER A 86 -13.16 0.50 1.34
CA SER A 86 -14.19 -0.23 2.08
C SER A 86 -14.61 0.41 3.41
N SER A 87 -13.90 1.45 3.87
CA SER A 87 -14.29 2.30 4.99
C SER A 87 -14.01 3.77 4.68
N LEU A 88 -15.05 4.62 4.72
CA LEU A 88 -14.91 6.08 4.57
C LEU A 88 -14.30 6.76 5.80
N THR A 89 -13.99 6.01 6.85
CA THR A 89 -13.38 6.54 8.08
C THR A 89 -11.88 6.75 7.86
N PRO A 90 -11.38 7.99 7.93
CA PRO A 90 -9.96 8.26 7.78
C PRO A 90 -9.13 7.54 8.87
N THR A 91 -8.06 6.89 8.44
CA THR A 91 -7.11 6.20 9.30
C THR A 91 -5.81 6.99 9.42
N VAL A 92 -5.00 6.67 10.44
CA VAL A 92 -3.67 7.25 10.61
C VAL A 92 -2.77 7.05 9.38
N TYR A 93 -3.00 5.98 8.61
CA TYR A 93 -2.21 5.64 7.43
C TYR A 93 -2.53 6.48 6.20
N ASP A 94 -3.67 7.18 6.20
CA ASP A 94 -4.07 8.09 5.12
C ASP A 94 -3.33 9.44 5.21
N CYS A 95 -2.69 9.73 6.35
CA CYS A 95 -1.91 10.94 6.51
C CYS A 95 -0.65 10.98 5.62
N LEU A 96 -0.46 12.12 4.96
CA LEU A 96 0.69 12.39 4.08
C LEU A 96 1.71 13.37 4.68
N ASN A 97 1.42 13.97 5.84
CA ASN A 97 2.30 14.91 6.51
C ASN A 97 2.18 14.83 8.04
N LEU A 98 3.15 15.43 8.75
CA LEU A 98 3.21 15.42 10.22
C LEU A 98 2.06 16.19 10.87
N GLN A 99 1.48 17.18 10.17
CA GLN A 99 0.33 17.93 10.66
C GLN A 99 -0.90 17.02 10.80
N CYS A 100 -1.20 16.23 9.77
CA CYS A 100 -2.26 15.23 9.77
C CYS A 100 -2.02 14.14 10.81
N LEU A 101 -0.76 13.69 10.97
CA LEU A 101 -0.42 12.67 11.97
C LEU A 101 -0.57 13.16 13.41
N CYS A 102 -0.45 14.47 13.66
CA CYS A 102 -0.32 15.02 15.01
C CYS A 102 -1.38 14.56 16.02
N PRO A 103 -2.69 14.52 15.69
CA PRO A 103 -3.72 14.05 16.63
C PRO A 103 -3.55 12.58 17.02
N TYR A 104 -3.06 11.73 16.11
CA TYR A 104 -2.81 10.31 16.37
C TYR A 104 -1.61 10.08 17.29
N PHE A 105 -0.67 11.03 17.32
CA PHE A 105 0.46 11.07 18.25
C PHE A 105 0.13 11.76 19.59
N GLU A 106 -1.16 12.02 19.83
CA GLU A 106 -1.66 12.77 21.00
C GLU A 106 -0.99 14.14 21.16
N GLY A 107 -0.55 14.72 20.04
CA GLY A 107 0.14 16.00 20.01
C GLY A 107 -0.80 17.18 19.80
N SER A 108 -0.28 18.39 20.02
CA SER A 108 -0.94 19.65 19.73
C SER A 108 -0.25 20.38 18.59
N LEU A 109 -1.05 20.90 17.65
CA LEU A 109 -0.54 21.71 16.57
C LEU A 109 -0.32 23.15 17.05
N SER A 110 0.89 23.64 16.82
CA SER A 110 1.24 25.05 16.99
C SER A 110 0.79 25.88 15.78
N PRO A 111 0.67 27.21 15.92
CA PRO A 111 0.33 28.10 14.81
C PRO A 111 1.30 28.05 13.62
N ASP A 112 2.57 27.66 13.84
CA ASP A 112 3.56 27.45 12.78
C ASP A 112 3.50 26.04 12.15
N GLY A 113 2.49 25.23 12.51
CA GLY A 113 2.23 23.92 11.91
C GLY A 113 3.08 22.78 12.47
N LYS A 114 3.88 23.03 13.53
CA LYS A 114 4.66 21.99 14.20
C LYS A 114 3.80 21.22 15.18
N CYS A 115 4.00 19.91 15.25
CA CYS A 115 3.31 19.05 16.20
C CYS A 115 4.11 18.90 17.49
N HIS A 116 3.57 19.36 18.61
CA HIS A 116 4.15 19.20 19.94
C HIS A 116 3.57 17.95 20.60
N LEU A 117 4.43 16.97 20.89
CA LEU A 117 4.07 15.76 21.63
C LEU A 117 3.81 16.07 23.10
N ARG A 118 3.17 15.14 23.83
CA ARG A 118 2.89 15.27 25.28
C ARG A 118 4.12 15.55 26.15
N ASN A 119 5.30 15.09 25.72
CA ASN A 119 6.57 15.32 26.40
C ASN A 119 7.26 16.63 25.99
N GLY A 120 6.58 17.51 25.23
CA GLY A 120 7.11 18.79 24.75
C GLY A 120 8.04 18.69 23.53
N ARG A 121 8.40 17.48 23.09
CA ARG A 121 9.21 17.29 21.87
C ARG A 121 8.39 17.62 20.64
N ILE A 122 9.06 18.13 19.61
CA ILE A 122 8.46 18.31 18.31
C ILE A 122 8.50 16.98 17.56
N LEU A 123 7.38 16.56 16.98
CA LEU A 123 7.36 15.42 16.07
C LEU A 123 8.07 15.81 14.77
N GLU A 124 9.19 15.16 14.51
CA GLU A 124 10.02 15.41 13.32
C GLU A 124 9.90 14.27 12.30
N ARG A 125 10.47 14.49 11.10
CA ARG A 125 10.61 13.42 10.10
C ARG A 125 11.56 12.35 10.65
N ALA A 126 11.22 11.08 10.44
CA ALA A 126 12.08 9.97 10.82
C ALA A 126 13.39 9.99 10.01
N ILE A 127 14.51 9.70 10.69
CA ILE A 127 15.83 9.52 10.06
C ILE A 127 16.20 8.04 10.17
N ARG A 128 16.12 7.33 9.04
CA ARG A 128 16.45 5.91 8.95
C ARG A 128 17.96 5.71 8.93
N LYS A 129 18.43 4.69 9.65
CA LYS A 129 19.85 4.31 9.73
C LYS A 129 20.01 2.87 9.26
N GLU A 130 21.22 2.54 8.81
CA GLU A 130 21.61 1.14 8.64
C GLU A 130 21.52 0.45 10.01
N ILE A 131 20.89 -0.72 10.08
CA ILE A 131 20.52 -1.38 11.35
C ILE A 131 21.73 -1.66 12.26
N ARG A 132 22.92 -1.92 11.69
CA ARG A 132 24.16 -2.15 12.43
C ARG A 132 24.75 -0.87 13.01
N MET A 133 24.33 0.29 12.50
CA MET A 133 24.72 1.62 12.98
C MET A 133 23.82 2.14 14.11
N LEU A 134 22.76 1.42 14.46
CA LEU A 134 21.97 1.74 15.65
C LEU A 134 22.79 1.48 16.90
N ASN A 135 22.82 2.46 17.81
CA ASN A 135 23.36 2.23 19.14
C ASN A 135 22.44 1.28 19.96
N LYS A 136 22.92 0.82 21.12
CA LYS A 136 22.19 -0.15 21.95
C LYS A 136 20.78 0.31 22.31
N ASP A 137 20.63 1.56 22.75
CA ASP A 137 19.34 2.13 23.16
C ASP A 137 18.39 2.29 21.96
N GLU A 138 18.86 2.82 20.83
CA GLU A 138 18.05 2.91 19.60
C GLU A 138 17.54 1.54 19.13
N ARG A 139 18.41 0.53 19.19
CA ARG A 139 18.10 -0.84 18.78
C ARG A 139 17.10 -1.50 19.73
N GLU A 140 17.28 -1.34 21.03
CA GLU A 140 16.36 -1.88 22.04
C GLU A 140 14.97 -1.27 21.88
N ARG A 141 14.85 0.06 21.74
CA ARG A 141 13.55 0.71 21.50
C ARG A 141 12.90 0.23 20.20
N PHE A 142 13.68 0.09 19.13
CA PHE A 142 13.15 -0.44 17.86
C PHE A 142 12.62 -1.87 18.00
N PHE A 143 13.39 -2.79 18.59
CA PHE A 143 12.95 -4.17 18.77
C PHE A 143 11.77 -4.29 19.74
N THR A 144 11.77 -3.53 20.82
CA THR A 144 10.61 -3.45 21.74
C THR A 144 9.37 -2.94 21.01
N ALA A 145 9.48 -1.95 20.11
CA ALA A 145 8.34 -1.50 19.31
C ALA A 145 7.84 -2.56 18.33
N ILE A 146 8.73 -3.32 17.67
CA ILE A 146 8.33 -4.44 16.80
C ILE A 146 7.60 -5.53 17.61
N GLN A 147 8.08 -5.87 18.81
CA GLN A 147 7.43 -6.85 19.68
C GLN A 147 6.04 -6.37 20.13
N GLN A 148 5.87 -5.08 20.40
CA GLN A 148 4.55 -4.49 20.71
C GLN A 148 3.61 -4.50 19.50
N LEU A 149 4.10 -4.23 18.28
CA LEU A 149 3.30 -4.40 17.05
C LEU A 149 2.90 -5.87 16.85
N LYS A 150 3.79 -6.81 17.19
CA LYS A 150 3.48 -8.24 17.13
C LYS A 150 2.39 -8.63 18.14
N ALA A 151 2.51 -8.17 19.38
CA ALA A 151 1.56 -8.47 20.45
C ALA A 151 0.17 -7.87 20.21
N SER A 152 0.09 -6.68 19.60
CA SER A 152 -1.19 -6.03 19.25
C SER A 152 -1.86 -6.60 18.01
N GLY A 153 -1.17 -7.43 17.22
CA GLY A 153 -1.65 -7.97 15.95
C GLY A 153 -1.43 -7.04 14.75
N GLU A 154 -0.99 -5.80 14.95
CA GLU A 154 -0.76 -4.84 13.86
C GLU A 154 0.39 -5.29 12.94
N TYR A 155 1.43 -5.91 13.50
CA TYR A 155 2.50 -6.54 12.69
C TYR A 155 1.91 -7.59 11.75
N ASN A 156 1.03 -8.47 12.25
CA ASN A 156 0.42 -9.52 11.45
C ASN A 156 -0.51 -8.93 10.39
N ARG A 157 -1.27 -7.89 10.72
CA ARG A 157 -2.11 -7.19 9.75
C ARG A 157 -1.29 -6.60 8.60
N LEU A 158 -0.19 -5.90 8.91
CA LEU A 158 0.71 -5.34 7.88
C LEU A 158 1.39 -6.45 7.08
N ALA A 159 1.88 -7.50 7.73
CA ALA A 159 2.45 -8.66 7.04
C ALA A 159 1.45 -9.36 6.12
N ASP A 160 0.18 -9.44 6.53
CA ASP A 160 -0.89 -10.03 5.72
C ASP A 160 -1.24 -9.18 4.49
N ILE A 161 -1.29 -7.85 4.64
CA ILE A 161 -1.41 -6.91 3.50
C ILE A 161 -0.26 -7.15 2.52
N HIS A 162 0.98 -7.25 3.01
CA HIS A 162 2.12 -7.54 2.14
C HIS A 162 2.01 -8.90 1.45
N ARG A 163 1.50 -9.94 2.13
CA ARG A 163 1.34 -11.29 1.57
C ARG A 163 0.26 -11.35 0.48
N GLN A 164 -0.88 -10.70 0.71
CA GLN A 164 -1.98 -10.62 -0.26
C GLN A 164 -1.50 -9.96 -1.55
N GLU A 165 -0.81 -8.82 -1.42
CA GLU A 165 -0.30 -8.05 -2.55
C GLU A 165 0.93 -8.68 -3.21
N ALA A 166 1.70 -9.51 -2.50
CA ALA A 166 2.83 -10.23 -3.06
C ALA A 166 2.43 -11.31 -4.07
N SER A 167 1.22 -11.85 -3.93
CA SER A 167 0.66 -12.87 -4.83
C SER A 167 0.02 -12.24 -6.07
N GLU A 168 -0.35 -10.96 -5.97
CA GLU A 168 -0.82 -10.15 -7.09
C GLU A 168 0.41 -9.53 -7.77
N SER A 169 0.55 -9.65 -9.09
CA SER A 169 1.78 -9.24 -9.82
C SER A 169 2.12 -7.73 -9.71
N GLY A 170 1.30 -6.94 -8.99
CA GLY A 170 1.42 -5.48 -8.87
C GLY A 170 2.51 -5.07 -7.90
N ALA A 171 2.62 -5.76 -6.76
CA ALA A 171 3.64 -5.42 -5.77
C ALA A 171 5.02 -6.02 -6.12
N HIS A 172 5.06 -7.15 -6.82
CA HIS A 172 6.29 -7.83 -7.23
C HIS A 172 6.32 -8.08 -8.74
N ALA A 173 7.42 -7.66 -9.39
CA ALA A 173 7.67 -7.80 -10.83
C ALA A 173 6.88 -6.87 -11.78
N GLY A 174 6.18 -5.87 -11.25
CA GLY A 174 5.52 -4.81 -12.02
C GLY A 174 6.04 -3.38 -11.74
N PRO A 175 5.62 -2.38 -12.53
CA PRO A 175 6.06 -0.98 -12.40
C PRO A 175 5.65 -0.32 -11.07
N SER A 176 4.66 -0.90 -10.38
CA SER A 176 4.17 -0.41 -9.08
C SER A 176 5.04 -0.81 -7.89
N PHE A 177 6.05 -1.67 -8.07
CA PHE A 177 6.93 -2.16 -7.00
C PHE A 177 7.40 -1.04 -6.07
N LEU A 178 8.02 0.02 -6.62
CA LEU A 178 8.59 1.11 -5.82
C LEU A 178 7.50 1.95 -5.11
N LEU A 179 6.37 2.18 -5.77
CA LEU A 179 5.28 2.99 -5.23
C LEU A 179 4.57 2.27 -4.08
N TRP A 180 4.29 0.98 -4.28
CA TRP A 180 3.66 0.13 -3.27
C TRP A 180 4.55 -0.01 -2.03
N HIS A 181 5.84 -0.32 -2.21
CA HIS A 181 6.77 -0.45 -1.09
C HIS A 181 7.01 0.87 -0.36
N ARG A 182 6.98 2.01 -1.07
CA ARG A 182 7.07 3.34 -0.44
C ARG A 182 5.91 3.58 0.52
N GLU A 183 4.69 3.25 0.11
CA GLU A 183 3.50 3.36 0.95
C GLU A 183 3.51 2.33 2.08
N PHE A 184 3.86 1.08 1.80
CA PHE A 184 3.98 0.03 2.81
C PHE A 184 4.97 0.40 3.92
N ILE A 185 6.17 0.86 3.53
CA ILE A 185 7.20 1.29 4.46
C ILE A 185 6.75 2.55 5.25
N LYS A 186 6.02 3.48 4.63
CA LYS A 186 5.41 4.62 5.35
C LYS A 186 4.48 4.13 6.45
N ARG A 187 3.61 3.14 6.16
CA ARG A 187 2.67 2.56 7.14
C ARG A 187 3.41 1.85 8.27
N MET A 188 4.42 1.03 7.96
CA MET A 188 5.24 0.38 8.97
C MET A 188 5.94 1.40 9.89
N GLU A 189 6.49 2.48 9.32
CA GLU A 189 7.13 3.54 10.10
C GLU A 189 6.14 4.33 10.96
N ILE A 190 4.93 4.60 10.46
CA ILE A 190 3.85 5.20 11.26
C ILE A 190 3.50 4.27 12.43
N ALA A 191 3.27 2.98 12.19
CA ALA A 191 2.89 2.01 13.21
C ALA A 191 3.95 1.93 14.33
N LEU A 192 5.22 1.87 13.97
CA LEU A 192 6.34 1.92 14.91
C LEU A 192 6.36 3.20 15.73
N ARG A 193 6.15 4.34 15.07
CA ARG A 193 6.26 5.65 15.73
C ARG A 193 5.06 5.98 16.61
N LEU A 194 3.89 5.40 16.36
CA LEU A 194 2.77 5.49 17.29
C LEU A 194 3.09 4.85 18.66
N ILE A 195 4.02 3.89 18.70
CA ILE A 195 4.53 3.30 19.95
C ILE A 195 5.63 4.18 20.55
N ASP A 196 6.62 4.54 19.74
CA ASP A 196 7.70 5.44 20.16
C ASP A 196 7.98 6.50 19.07
N PRO A 197 7.56 7.76 19.26
CA PRO A 197 7.73 8.81 18.25
C PRO A 197 9.20 9.14 17.92
N SER A 198 10.14 8.65 18.74
CA SER A 198 11.57 8.89 18.63
C SER A 198 12.34 7.89 17.76
N ILE A 199 11.74 6.75 17.42
CA ILE A 199 12.40 5.75 16.57
C ILE A 199 12.13 6.01 15.09
N ALA A 200 12.94 5.37 14.25
CA ALA A 200 12.77 5.29 12.81
C ALA A 200 12.91 3.82 12.40
N LEU A 201 12.28 3.42 11.30
CA LEU A 201 12.49 2.11 10.68
C LEU A 201 13.93 2.06 10.14
N PRO A 202 14.82 1.19 10.66
CA PRO A 202 16.14 1.03 10.08
C PRO A 202 16.06 0.34 8.73
N TYR A 203 17.12 0.47 7.93
CA TYR A 203 17.30 -0.33 6.72
C TYR A 203 18.45 -1.32 6.91
N TRP A 204 18.42 -2.41 6.16
CA TRP A 204 19.51 -3.38 6.08
C TRP A 204 20.17 -3.25 4.71
N ASP A 205 21.45 -2.87 4.69
CA ASP A 205 22.26 -2.96 3.48
C ASP A 205 22.85 -4.36 3.37
N SER A 206 22.25 -5.19 2.52
CA SER A 206 22.67 -6.57 2.26
C SER A 206 23.91 -6.66 1.36
N SER A 207 24.26 -5.60 0.64
CA SER A 207 25.47 -5.58 -0.19
C SER A 207 26.73 -5.64 0.66
N LEU A 208 26.67 -5.16 1.92
CA LEU A 208 27.77 -5.26 2.88
C LEU A 208 28.08 -6.73 3.24
N ASP A 209 27.07 -7.59 3.32
CA ASP A 209 27.25 -9.02 3.66
C ASP A 209 27.82 -9.82 2.51
N GLN A 210 27.58 -9.39 1.27
CA GLN A 210 28.13 -10.03 0.07
C GLN A 210 29.66 -9.98 0.02
N HIS A 211 30.30 -9.07 0.77
CA HIS A 211 31.76 -8.98 0.86
C HIS A 211 32.38 -9.98 1.84
N LEU A 212 31.57 -10.69 2.64
CA LEU A 212 32.05 -11.75 3.52
C LEU A 212 32.38 -13.01 2.70
N SER A 213 33.37 -13.79 3.14
CA SER A 213 33.67 -15.11 2.57
C SER A 213 32.43 -16.02 2.57
N ASP A 214 31.59 -15.87 3.60
CA ASP A 214 30.27 -16.47 3.68
C ASP A 214 29.27 -15.42 4.22
N PRO A 215 28.26 -14.99 3.44
CA PRO A 215 27.24 -14.06 3.92
C PRO A 215 26.43 -14.55 5.14
N ARG A 216 26.48 -15.86 5.44
CA ARG A 216 25.89 -16.46 6.65
C ARG A 216 26.64 -16.09 7.93
N ASP A 217 27.89 -15.66 7.83
CA ASP A 217 28.71 -15.22 8.97
C ASP A 217 28.43 -13.76 9.36
N SER A 218 27.46 -13.11 8.70
CA SER A 218 27.05 -11.75 9.03
C SER A 218 26.54 -11.62 10.46
N VAL A 219 26.91 -10.52 11.12
CA VAL A 219 26.31 -10.09 12.41
C VAL A 219 24.79 -9.97 12.34
N MET A 220 24.20 -9.84 11.15
CA MET A 220 22.74 -9.87 10.97
C MET A 220 22.09 -11.10 11.58
N TRP A 221 22.77 -12.24 11.56
CA TRP A 221 22.22 -13.53 11.99
C TRP A 221 22.54 -13.90 13.45
N THR A 222 23.09 -12.97 14.22
CA THR A 222 23.35 -13.17 15.66
C THR A 222 22.15 -12.77 16.51
N ASP A 223 22.17 -13.18 17.78
CA ASP A 223 21.19 -12.79 18.81
C ASP A 223 21.07 -11.27 18.99
N MET A 224 22.13 -10.53 18.67
CA MET A 224 22.17 -9.07 18.66
C MET A 224 21.15 -8.45 17.69
N LEU A 225 20.87 -9.10 16.55
CA LEU A 225 20.04 -8.58 15.48
C LEU A 225 18.86 -9.51 15.15
N MET A 226 18.99 -10.45 14.22
CA MET A 226 17.87 -11.27 13.75
C MET A 226 17.69 -12.58 14.53
N GLY A 227 18.59 -12.90 15.45
CA GLY A 227 18.59 -14.18 16.18
C GLY A 227 19.30 -15.29 15.42
N GLU A 228 19.91 -16.22 16.15
CA GLU A 228 20.57 -17.42 15.65
C GLU A 228 19.56 -18.54 15.36
N SER A 229 19.92 -19.42 14.42
CA SER A 229 19.11 -20.60 14.07
C SER A 229 19.70 -21.89 14.66
N ASN A 230 18.85 -22.77 15.17
CA ASN A 230 19.25 -24.12 15.57
C ASN A 230 19.48 -25.06 14.36
N LEU A 231 19.76 -26.34 14.61
CA LEU A 231 19.97 -27.34 13.56
C LEU A 231 18.74 -27.53 12.64
N ASN A 232 17.53 -27.31 13.15
CA ASN A 232 16.29 -27.36 12.39
C ASN A 232 16.03 -26.07 11.59
N GLY A 233 16.86 -25.04 11.76
CA GLY A 233 16.71 -23.73 11.13
C GLY A 233 15.85 -22.74 11.94
N GLU A 234 15.29 -23.15 13.07
CA GLU A 234 14.39 -22.33 13.89
C GLU A 234 15.18 -21.23 14.60
N VAL A 235 14.68 -19.99 14.56
CA VAL A 235 15.25 -18.86 15.31
C VAL A 235 14.95 -19.05 16.79
N ILE A 236 16.00 -19.24 17.59
CA ILE A 236 15.88 -19.65 19.01
C ILE A 236 16.22 -18.55 20.02
N ASN A 237 16.88 -17.47 19.60
CA ASN A 237 17.25 -16.35 20.44
C ASN A 237 17.12 -15.01 19.69
N GLY A 238 17.50 -13.92 20.34
CA GLY A 238 17.34 -12.57 19.80
C GLY A 238 15.91 -12.03 19.89
N PRO A 239 15.67 -10.82 19.36
CA PRO A 239 14.44 -10.06 19.59
C PRO A 239 13.19 -10.64 18.93
N PHE A 240 13.35 -11.59 18.01
CA PHE A 240 12.25 -12.19 17.24
C PHE A 240 12.05 -13.68 17.54
N ALA A 241 12.75 -14.24 18.53
CA ALA A 241 12.48 -15.60 19.00
C ALA A 241 11.02 -15.73 19.47
N GLY A 242 10.38 -16.85 19.15
CA GLY A 242 8.97 -17.09 19.49
C GLY A 242 7.95 -16.31 18.65
N PHE A 243 8.37 -15.63 17.59
CA PHE A 243 7.43 -15.04 16.64
C PHE A 243 6.70 -16.14 15.87
N ILE A 244 5.39 -16.27 16.12
CA ILE A 244 4.51 -17.17 15.38
C ILE A 244 4.32 -16.63 13.95
N THR A 245 4.50 -17.46 12.93
CA THR A 245 4.35 -17.04 11.53
C THR A 245 2.88 -16.90 11.12
N LEU A 246 2.59 -16.30 9.96
CA LEU A 246 1.21 -16.19 9.47
C LEU A 246 0.60 -17.56 9.12
N GLU A 247 1.45 -18.55 8.84
CA GLU A 247 1.06 -19.94 8.60
C GLU A 247 0.81 -20.73 9.89
N GLY A 248 1.04 -20.12 11.06
CA GLY A 248 0.84 -20.74 12.37
C GLY A 248 2.04 -21.55 12.87
N HIS A 249 3.22 -21.44 12.24
CA HIS A 249 4.43 -22.04 12.80
C HIS A 249 4.82 -21.33 14.11
N PRO A 250 5.22 -22.06 15.16
CA PRO A 250 5.48 -21.47 16.48
C PRO A 250 6.70 -20.55 16.51
N THR A 251 7.61 -20.68 15.53
CA THR A 251 8.84 -19.89 15.41
C THR A 251 9.13 -19.58 13.95
N ILE A 252 9.93 -18.54 13.72
CA ILE A 252 10.51 -18.27 12.41
C ILE A 252 11.56 -19.34 12.12
N ALA A 253 11.51 -19.97 10.95
CA ALA A 253 12.50 -20.93 10.50
C ALA A 253 13.24 -20.44 9.24
N ARG A 254 14.55 -20.61 9.20
CA ARG A 254 15.40 -20.35 8.03
C ARG A 254 15.72 -21.66 7.33
N SER A 255 15.72 -21.65 6.00
CA SER A 255 16.20 -22.82 5.26
C SER A 255 17.70 -22.99 5.51
N ASN A 256 18.09 -24.00 6.30
CA ASN A 256 19.47 -24.46 6.37
C ASN A 256 19.86 -25.12 5.05
N LYS A 257 20.09 -24.36 3.97
CA LYS A 257 20.88 -24.86 2.85
C LYS A 257 22.36 -24.84 3.24
N ARG A 258 22.73 -25.65 4.24
CA ARG A 258 24.10 -26.18 4.33
C ARG A 258 24.20 -27.20 3.20
N LYS A 259 24.66 -26.74 2.03
CA LYS A 259 25.39 -27.62 1.13
C LYS A 259 26.79 -27.81 1.69
#